data_AF-A0AAN6EB97-F1
#
_entry.id   AF-A0AAN6EB97-F1
#
_cell.length_a   1.000
_cell.length_b   1.000
_cell.length_c   1.000
_cell.angle_alpha   90.00
_cell.angle_beta   90.00
_cell.angle_gamma   90.00
#
_symmetry.space_group_name_H-M   'P 1'
#
loop_
_entity.id
_entity.type
_entity.pdbx_description
1 polymer ?
#
loop_
_entity_poly.entity_id
_entity_poly.type
_entity_poly.pdbx_seq_one_letter_code
_entity_poly.pdbx_strand_id
1 'polypeptide(L)'
;MSQGISEYGCRLNTAKTLVNFELKINGQPVLQTDSPEFPWCGMLINDCSLDVMVDYSRLSSPIRLDETITINAGKQAGKMLRQKMLAAVRIKVHQLYTDVRFNSRQTVLLNLYQNFLLCAKKFHLICRHLPARAANHQYYVSVIEDTIAMVHILLKCNSRESSIASRDIKWLGAHAFYCVLKRKQSRYPLLLLCLDKALRRPEAAVLAQVHATVVNSPCNSTVLSIGY
;
A
#
# COMPACT_ATOMS: atom_id res chain seq x y z
N MET A 1 8.30 -14.63 -31.80
CA MET A 1 8.80 -13.75 -30.71
C MET A 1 9.72 -14.47 -29.70
N SER A 2 9.55 -15.77 -29.42
CA SER A 2 10.38 -16.51 -28.44
C SER A 2 11.89 -16.61 -28.78
N GLN A 3 12.27 -16.43 -30.04
CA GLN A 3 13.67 -16.48 -30.51
C GLN A 3 14.48 -15.21 -30.19
N GLY A 4 13.85 -14.19 -29.59
CA GLY A 4 14.49 -12.90 -29.35
C GLY A 4 14.73 -12.11 -30.64
N ILE A 5 15.74 -11.23 -30.63
CA ILE A 5 16.14 -10.42 -31.78
C ILE A 5 17.61 -10.72 -32.06
N SER A 6 17.85 -11.71 -32.93
CA SER A 6 19.17 -12.29 -33.18
C SER A 6 20.19 -11.29 -33.72
N GLU A 7 19.75 -10.35 -34.57
CA GLU A 7 20.58 -9.27 -35.13
C GLU A 7 21.32 -8.47 -34.05
N TYR A 8 20.67 -8.27 -32.89
CA TYR A 8 21.23 -7.52 -31.76
C TYR A 8 21.74 -8.43 -30.63
N GLY A 9 21.79 -9.75 -30.83
CA GLY A 9 22.16 -10.71 -29.80
C GLY A 9 21.17 -10.81 -28.63
N CYS A 10 19.97 -10.23 -28.75
CA CYS A 10 18.94 -10.22 -27.72
C CYS A 10 18.26 -11.59 -27.63
N ARG A 11 18.30 -12.22 -26.46
CA ARG A 11 17.66 -13.53 -26.20
C ARG A 11 16.61 -13.43 -25.10
N LEU A 12 15.53 -14.18 -25.24
CA LEU A 12 14.49 -14.29 -24.21
C LEU A 12 14.93 -15.27 -23.13
N ASN A 13 14.76 -14.89 -21.87
CA ASN A 13 14.98 -15.79 -20.73
C ASN A 13 13.67 -16.54 -20.42
N THR A 14 13.54 -17.75 -20.93
CA THR A 14 12.36 -18.61 -20.73
C THR A 14 12.13 -18.93 -19.25
N ALA A 15 13.18 -19.03 -18.44
CA ALA A 15 13.07 -19.25 -16.99
C ALA A 15 12.49 -18.03 -16.23
N LYS A 16 12.48 -16.85 -16.85
CA LYS A 16 11.82 -15.64 -16.33
C LYS A 16 10.51 -15.29 -17.06
N THR A 17 10.06 -16.17 -17.94
CA THR A 17 8.80 -15.98 -18.66
C THR A 17 7.68 -16.64 -17.86
N LEU A 18 6.60 -15.89 -17.64
CA LEU A 18 5.41 -16.35 -16.93
C LEU A 18 4.21 -16.19 -17.86
N VAL A 19 3.34 -17.19 -17.89
CA VAL A 19 2.08 -17.18 -18.66
C VAL A 19 0.90 -17.61 -17.79
N ASN A 20 -0.33 -17.35 -18.23
CA ASN A 20 -1.56 -17.84 -17.58
C ASN A 20 -2.24 -18.96 -18.38
N PHE A 21 -1.57 -19.55 -19.37
CA PHE A 21 -2.06 -20.64 -20.21
C PHE A 21 -0.94 -21.67 -20.46
N GLU A 22 -1.29 -22.88 -20.90
CA GLU A 22 -0.28 -23.89 -21.22
C GLU A 22 0.57 -23.46 -22.43
N LEU A 23 1.87 -23.28 -22.22
CA LEU A 23 2.82 -22.91 -23.27
C LEU A 23 4.08 -23.76 -23.19
N LYS A 24 4.54 -24.25 -24.34
CA LYS A 24 5.84 -24.92 -24.50
C LYS A 24 6.70 -24.16 -25.51
N ILE A 25 7.96 -23.91 -25.16
CA ILE A 25 8.98 -23.32 -26.04
C ILE A 25 10.08 -24.36 -26.23
N ASN A 26 10.33 -24.76 -27.48
CA ASN A 26 11.29 -25.83 -27.81
C ASN A 26 11.03 -27.14 -27.06
N GLY A 27 9.74 -27.49 -26.90
CA GLY A 27 9.31 -28.68 -26.15
C GLY A 27 9.35 -28.55 -24.62
N GLN A 28 9.89 -27.46 -24.07
CA GLN A 28 9.97 -27.23 -22.63
C GLN A 28 8.80 -26.37 -22.14
N PRO A 29 8.11 -26.75 -21.05
CA PRO A 29 7.02 -25.96 -20.49
C PRO A 29 7.54 -24.62 -19.96
N VAL A 30 6.79 -23.56 -20.20
CA VAL A 30 7.00 -22.25 -19.60
C VAL A 30 6.29 -22.21 -18.25
N LEU A 31 6.83 -21.44 -17.30
CA LEU A 31 6.18 -21.27 -16.00
C LEU A 31 4.78 -20.69 -16.17
N GLN A 32 3.78 -21.36 -15.59
CA GLN A 32 2.40 -20.90 -15.57
C GLN A 32 2.04 -20.41 -14.17
N THR A 33 1.25 -19.33 -14.07
CA THR A 33 0.69 -18.88 -12.80
C THR A 33 -0.62 -19.62 -12.50
N ASP A 34 -0.79 -20.05 -11.25
CA ASP A 34 -2.06 -20.59 -10.72
C ASP A 34 -2.95 -19.48 -10.12
N SER A 35 -2.42 -18.25 -10.04
CA SER A 35 -3.13 -17.08 -9.53
C SER A 35 -3.75 -16.29 -10.68
N PRO A 36 -5.01 -15.79 -10.54
CA PRO A 36 -5.60 -14.86 -11.49
C PRO A 36 -4.92 -13.49 -11.48
N GLU A 37 -4.15 -13.19 -10.42
CA GLU A 37 -3.36 -11.97 -10.30
C GLU A 37 -2.01 -12.13 -10.99
N PHE A 38 -1.90 -11.66 -12.23
CA PHE A 38 -0.70 -11.75 -13.04
C PHE A 38 0.32 -10.66 -12.65
N PRO A 39 1.55 -11.01 -12.23
CA PRO A 39 2.54 -10.04 -11.81
C PRO A 39 3.26 -9.39 -12.99
N TRP A 40 3.24 -8.07 -13.06
CA TRP A 40 3.94 -7.32 -14.09
C TRP A 40 4.44 -5.96 -13.58
N CYS A 41 5.74 -5.68 -13.71
CA CYS A 41 6.34 -4.38 -13.37
C CYS A 41 5.99 -3.83 -11.96
N GLY A 42 5.86 -4.69 -10.95
CA GLY A 42 5.50 -4.30 -9.58
C GLY A 42 3.99 -4.08 -9.37
N MET A 43 3.18 -4.61 -10.28
CA MET A 43 1.72 -4.62 -10.24
C MET A 43 1.22 -6.06 -10.31
N LEU A 44 -0.02 -6.23 -9.89
CA LEU A 44 -0.83 -7.42 -10.10
C LEU A 44 -1.98 -7.02 -11.01
N ILE A 45 -2.17 -7.74 -12.11
CA ILE A 45 -3.25 -7.52 -13.07
C ILE A 45 -4.16 -8.73 -12.99
N ASN A 46 -5.42 -8.52 -12.61
CA ASN A 46 -6.39 -9.61 -12.62
C ASN A 46 -6.70 -10.00 -14.08
N ASP A 47 -6.52 -11.26 -14.42
CA ASP A 47 -6.67 -11.74 -15.80
C ASP A 47 -8.12 -11.79 -16.31
N CYS A 48 -9.10 -11.69 -15.41
CA CYS A 48 -10.52 -11.65 -15.73
C CYS A 48 -11.09 -10.23 -15.68
N SER A 49 -10.96 -9.53 -14.54
CA SER A 49 -11.53 -8.20 -14.34
C SER A 49 -10.66 -7.08 -14.90
N LEU A 50 -9.38 -7.35 -15.15
CA LEU A 50 -8.36 -6.36 -15.53
C LEU A 50 -8.10 -5.29 -14.46
N ASP A 51 -8.63 -5.49 -13.25
CA ASP A 51 -8.30 -4.67 -12.09
C ASP A 51 -6.79 -4.74 -11.82
N VAL A 52 -6.20 -3.60 -11.47
CA VAL A 52 -4.77 -3.47 -11.21
C VAL A 52 -4.51 -3.14 -9.75
N MET A 53 -3.72 -3.99 -9.10
CA MET A 53 -3.26 -3.84 -7.73
C MET A 53 -1.75 -3.62 -7.66
N VAL A 54 -1.29 -3.09 -6.53
CA VAL A 54 0.15 -3.00 -6.23
C VAL A 54 0.67 -4.37 -5.77
N ASP A 55 1.76 -4.84 -6.38
CA ASP A 55 2.44 -6.06 -5.94
C ASP A 55 3.34 -5.77 -4.72
N TYR A 56 2.83 -6.03 -3.52
CA TYR A 56 3.59 -5.92 -2.28
C TYR A 56 4.40 -7.18 -1.92
N SER A 57 4.25 -8.29 -2.65
CA SER A 57 4.92 -9.56 -2.32
C SER A 57 6.45 -9.43 -2.35
N ARG A 58 6.95 -8.50 -3.18
CA ARG A 58 8.37 -8.14 -3.30
C ARG A 58 8.96 -7.55 -2.02
N LEU A 59 8.11 -7.09 -1.09
CA LEU A 59 8.51 -6.57 0.21
C LEU A 59 8.37 -7.60 1.34
N SER A 60 7.87 -8.81 1.06
CA SER A 60 7.55 -9.80 2.09
C SER A 60 8.72 -10.74 2.40
N SER A 61 9.61 -10.99 1.43
CA SER A 61 10.89 -11.70 1.58
C SER A 61 11.63 -11.69 0.22
N PRO A 62 12.97 -11.56 0.14
CA PRO A 62 13.95 -11.41 1.23
C PRO A 62 14.11 -9.96 1.71
N ILE A 63 13.49 -8.99 1.05
CA ILE A 63 13.66 -7.56 1.33
C ILE A 63 12.95 -7.21 2.64
N ARG A 64 13.68 -6.55 3.55
CA ARG A 64 13.10 -6.03 4.79
C ARG A 64 12.68 -4.57 4.64
N LEU A 65 11.69 -4.12 5.41
CA LEU A 65 11.16 -2.76 5.25
C LEU A 65 12.21 -1.67 5.57
N ASP A 66 13.14 -1.94 6.49
CA ASP A 66 14.26 -1.07 6.85
C ASP A 66 15.22 -0.82 5.68
N GLU A 67 15.40 -1.79 4.78
CA GLU A 67 16.20 -1.64 3.56
C GLU A 67 15.52 -0.74 2.51
N THR A 68 14.21 -0.50 2.64
CA THR A 68 13.44 0.32 1.67
C THR A 68 13.34 1.80 2.03
N ILE A 69 13.92 2.22 3.17
CA ILE A 69 13.83 3.59 3.66
C ILE A 69 15.17 4.09 4.18
N THR A 70 15.72 5.10 3.55
CA THR A 70 16.87 5.84 4.10
C THR A 70 16.42 6.77 5.23
N ILE A 71 16.85 6.54 6.48
CA ILE A 71 16.51 7.41 7.62
C ILE A 71 17.74 8.26 7.97
N ASN A 72 17.64 9.58 7.79
CA ASN A 72 18.68 10.53 8.21
C ASN A 72 18.12 11.43 9.32
N ALA A 73 18.21 10.95 10.56
CA ALA A 73 17.68 11.63 11.73
C ALA A 73 18.62 12.77 12.19
N GLY A 74 18.56 13.91 11.48
CA GLY A 74 19.22 15.15 11.89
C GLY A 74 18.37 16.01 12.83
N LYS A 75 18.75 17.30 12.97
CA LYS A 75 18.03 18.29 13.82
C LYS A 75 16.55 18.50 13.44
N GLN A 76 16.13 18.12 12.22
CA GLN A 76 14.78 18.32 11.69
C GLN A 76 13.98 17.01 11.55
N ALA A 77 14.06 16.13 12.54
CA ALA A 77 13.52 14.78 12.44
C ALA A 77 11.99 14.71 12.26
N GLY A 78 11.24 15.66 12.84
CA GLY A 78 9.78 15.77 12.61
C GLY A 78 9.45 16.10 11.15
N LYS A 79 10.10 17.12 10.58
CA LYS A 79 9.92 17.51 9.16
C LYS A 79 10.24 16.35 8.23
N MET A 80 11.32 15.62 8.51
CA MET A 80 11.68 14.40 7.77
C MET A 80 10.56 13.35 7.85
N LEU A 81 10.04 13.05 9.04
CA LEU A 81 8.95 12.09 9.22
C LEU A 81 7.75 12.47 8.34
N ARG A 82 7.27 13.71 8.42
CA ARG A 82 6.14 14.21 7.60
C ARG A 82 6.43 14.05 6.11
N GLN A 83 7.58 14.53 5.63
CA GLN A 83 7.94 14.43 4.22
C GLN A 83 8.00 12.98 3.72
N LYS A 84 8.54 12.08 4.53
CA LYS A 84 8.60 10.65 4.19
C LYS A 84 7.22 10.00 4.13
N MET A 85 6.29 10.38 5.00
CA MET A 85 4.91 9.87 4.94
C MET A 85 4.18 10.36 3.70
N LEU A 86 4.26 11.66 3.41
CA LEU A 86 3.66 12.24 2.21
C LEU A 86 4.22 11.62 0.92
N ALA A 87 5.54 11.43 0.85
CA ALA A 87 6.19 10.78 -0.28
C ALA A 87 5.79 9.30 -0.42
N ALA A 88 5.71 8.57 0.71
CA ALA A 88 5.37 7.15 0.71
C ALA A 88 3.96 6.89 0.15
N VAL A 89 2.95 7.66 0.57
CA VAL A 89 1.59 7.47 0.05
C VAL A 89 1.46 7.92 -1.40
N ARG A 90 2.09 9.03 -1.78
CA ARG A 90 1.93 9.65 -3.10
C ARG A 90 2.27 8.71 -4.25
N ILE A 91 3.35 7.93 -4.13
CA ILE A 91 3.83 7.02 -5.19
C ILE A 91 2.76 5.97 -5.56
N LYS A 92 1.89 5.62 -4.61
CA LYS A 92 0.87 4.58 -4.78
C LYS A 92 -0.55 5.12 -4.97
N VAL A 93 -0.72 6.46 -5.02
CA VAL A 93 -1.97 7.12 -5.46
C VAL A 93 -1.82 7.55 -6.92
N HIS A 94 -1.56 6.58 -7.79
CA HIS A 94 -1.46 6.77 -9.23
C HIS A 94 -2.78 6.34 -9.90
N GLN A 95 -3.19 7.02 -10.97
CA GLN A 95 -4.45 6.74 -11.70
C GLN A 95 -4.64 5.25 -12.01
N LEU A 96 -3.56 4.57 -12.38
CA LEU A 96 -3.56 3.13 -12.65
C LEU A 96 -4.18 2.26 -11.54
N TYR A 97 -4.03 2.65 -10.27
CA TYR A 97 -4.57 1.93 -9.12
C TYR A 97 -5.85 2.54 -8.55
N THR A 98 -6.13 3.80 -8.87
CA THR A 98 -7.14 4.60 -8.18
C THR A 98 -8.25 5.15 -9.07
N ASP A 99 -8.15 4.97 -10.38
CA ASP A 99 -9.21 5.34 -11.32
C ASP A 99 -10.32 4.27 -11.30
N VAL A 100 -11.52 4.69 -10.91
CA VAL A 100 -12.73 3.87 -10.82
C VAL A 100 -13.37 3.55 -12.18
N ARG A 101 -12.88 4.17 -13.27
CA ARG A 101 -13.28 3.83 -14.64
C ARG A 101 -12.53 2.62 -15.17
N PHE A 102 -11.33 2.39 -14.65
CA PHE A 102 -10.45 1.30 -15.05
C PHE A 102 -10.47 0.16 -14.04
N ASN A 103 -10.57 0.48 -12.75
CA ASN A 103 -10.65 -0.50 -11.68
C ASN A 103 -12.03 -0.50 -11.03
N SER A 104 -12.46 -1.65 -10.54
CA SER A 104 -13.62 -1.72 -9.66
C SER A 104 -13.42 -0.85 -8.41
N ARG A 105 -14.52 -0.29 -7.90
CA ARG A 105 -14.48 0.51 -6.66
C ARG A 105 -13.87 -0.26 -5.50
N GLN A 106 -14.13 -1.57 -5.42
CA GLN A 106 -13.57 -2.46 -4.40
C GLN A 106 -12.04 -2.50 -4.48
N THR A 107 -11.48 -2.67 -5.67
CA THR A 107 -10.02 -2.72 -5.88
C THR A 107 -9.36 -1.37 -5.61
N VAL A 108 -9.99 -0.25 -6.01
CA VAL A 108 -9.50 1.10 -5.65
C VAL A 108 -9.41 1.26 -4.13
N LEU A 109 -10.45 0.90 -3.39
CA LEU A 109 -10.43 0.98 -1.92
C LEU A 109 -9.39 0.06 -1.29
N LEU A 110 -9.20 -1.16 -1.84
CA LEU A 110 -8.18 -2.10 -1.37
C LEU A 110 -6.77 -1.56 -1.59
N ASN A 111 -6.48 -1.01 -2.78
CA ASN A 111 -5.21 -0.36 -3.09
C ASN A 111 -4.91 0.80 -2.12
N LEU A 112 -5.91 1.64 -1.84
CA LEU A 112 -5.78 2.74 -0.87
C LEU A 112 -5.52 2.22 0.54
N TYR A 113 -6.28 1.21 0.98
CA TYR A 113 -6.13 0.63 2.32
C TYR A 113 -4.75 0.00 2.51
N GLN A 114 -4.29 -0.81 1.54
CA GLN A 114 -2.97 -1.42 1.56
C GLN A 114 -1.84 -0.39 1.53
N ASN A 115 -1.99 0.70 0.78
CA ASN A 115 -1.05 1.82 0.79
C ASN A 115 -0.97 2.47 2.18
N PHE A 116 -2.11 2.69 2.84
CA PHE A 116 -2.12 3.19 4.23
C PHE A 116 -1.49 2.20 5.22
N LEU A 117 -1.73 0.89 5.07
CA LEU A 117 -1.09 -0.13 5.90
C LEU A 117 0.43 -0.08 5.76
N LEU A 118 0.95 -0.05 4.52
CA LEU A 118 2.39 0.06 4.29
C LEU A 118 2.92 1.38 4.86
N CYS A 119 2.22 2.50 4.63
CA CYS A 119 2.62 3.79 5.19
C CYS A 119 2.67 3.78 6.72
N ALA A 120 1.72 3.12 7.39
CA ALA A 120 1.72 2.97 8.85
C ALA A 120 2.91 2.13 9.35
N LYS A 121 3.34 1.11 8.60
CA LYS A 121 4.57 0.36 8.92
C LYS A 121 5.81 1.23 8.74
N LYS A 122 5.89 1.99 7.64
CA LYS A 122 6.98 2.97 7.41
C LYS A 122 7.02 4.04 8.51
N PHE A 123 5.85 4.52 8.95
CA PHE A 123 5.70 5.44 10.06
C PHE A 123 6.30 4.87 11.34
N HIS A 124 5.91 3.64 11.72
CA HIS A 124 6.45 2.99 12.91
C HIS A 124 7.98 2.85 12.83
N LEU A 125 8.47 2.38 11.68
CA LEU A 125 9.90 2.18 11.43
C LEU A 125 10.68 3.49 11.59
N ILE A 126 10.23 4.59 10.99
CA ILE A 126 10.90 5.89 11.14
C ILE A 126 10.83 6.36 12.59
N CYS A 127 9.65 6.32 13.21
CA CYS A 127 9.47 6.70 14.60
C CYS A 127 10.37 5.89 15.54
N ARG A 128 10.63 4.61 15.26
CA ARG A 128 11.52 3.73 16.03
C ARG A 128 12.95 4.28 16.10
N HIS A 129 13.42 4.87 15.01
CA HIS A 129 14.77 5.45 14.87
C HIS A 129 14.86 6.91 15.36
N LEU A 130 13.76 7.52 15.80
CA LEU A 130 13.78 8.85 16.40
C LEU A 130 14.19 8.78 17.88
N PRO A 131 14.94 9.77 18.38
CA PRO A 131 15.25 9.87 19.81
C PRO A 131 13.97 9.90 20.65
N ALA A 132 13.97 9.28 21.85
CA ALA A 132 12.79 9.22 22.72
C ALA A 132 12.20 10.60 23.04
N ARG A 133 13.06 11.62 23.22
CA ARG A 133 12.66 13.03 23.42
C ARG A 133 11.88 13.66 22.26
N ALA A 134 11.91 13.05 21.07
CA ALA A 134 11.18 13.51 19.89
C ALA A 134 9.79 12.86 19.77
N ALA A 135 9.41 11.99 20.71
CA ALA A 135 8.08 11.40 20.74
C ALA A 135 7.04 12.45 21.16
N ASN A 136 6.22 12.89 20.20
CA ASN A 136 5.11 13.80 20.44
C ASN A 136 3.87 13.24 19.75
N HIS A 137 2.95 12.69 20.55
CA HIS A 137 1.73 12.03 20.02
C HIS A 137 0.81 13.00 19.29
N GLN A 138 0.72 14.26 19.72
CA GLN A 138 -0.08 15.28 19.01
C GLN A 138 0.51 15.56 17.62
N TYR A 139 1.84 15.67 17.53
CA TYR A 139 2.51 15.80 16.25
C TYR A 139 2.30 14.57 15.36
N TYR A 140 2.36 13.37 15.92
CA TYR A 140 2.09 12.14 15.19
C TYR A 140 0.67 12.06 14.63
N VAL A 141 -0.34 12.48 15.41
CA VAL A 141 -1.71 12.61 14.90
C VAL A 141 -1.74 13.56 13.70
N SER A 142 -1.12 14.74 13.81
CA SER A 142 -1.11 15.71 12.69
C SER A 142 -0.43 15.14 11.43
N VAL A 143 0.66 14.37 11.57
CA VAL A 143 1.32 13.74 10.42
C VAL A 143 0.42 12.70 9.75
N ILE A 144 -0.34 11.92 10.53
CA ILE A 144 -1.27 10.93 10.00
C ILE A 144 -2.43 11.63 9.28
N GLU A 145 -3.00 12.68 9.87
CA GLU A 145 -4.06 13.48 9.26
C GLU A 145 -3.60 14.13 7.96
N ASP A 146 -2.41 14.74 7.93
CA ASP A 146 -1.80 15.31 6.72
C ASP A 146 -1.62 14.24 5.62
N THR A 147 -1.21 13.03 6.02
CA THR A 147 -0.99 11.91 5.09
C THR A 147 -2.30 11.43 4.48
N ILE A 148 -3.36 11.30 5.28
CA ILE A 148 -4.70 10.94 4.82
C ILE A 148 -5.27 12.04 3.91
N ALA A 149 -5.10 13.31 4.29
CA ALA A 149 -5.54 14.45 3.51
C ALA A 149 -4.85 14.52 2.15
N MET A 150 -3.54 14.22 2.09
CA MET A 150 -2.79 14.15 0.83
C MET A 150 -3.39 13.12 -0.13
N VAL A 151 -3.76 11.93 0.34
CA VAL A 151 -4.42 10.91 -0.51
C VAL A 151 -5.74 11.43 -1.08
N HIS A 152 -6.57 12.08 -0.25
CA HIS A 152 -7.82 12.69 -0.70
C HIS A 152 -7.60 13.77 -1.76
N ILE A 153 -6.59 14.63 -1.58
CA ILE A 153 -6.22 15.66 -2.57
C ILE A 153 -5.77 15.02 -3.87
N LEU A 154 -4.86 14.04 -3.82
CA LEU A 154 -4.34 13.37 -5.01
C LEU A 154 -5.44 12.64 -5.79
N LEU A 155 -6.39 11.99 -5.11
CA LEU A 155 -7.53 11.34 -5.77
C LEU A 155 -8.40 12.33 -6.55
N LYS A 156 -8.69 13.49 -5.95
CA LYS A 156 -9.42 14.57 -6.62
C LYS A 156 -8.66 15.15 -7.82
N CYS A 157 -7.34 15.24 -7.73
CA CYS A 157 -6.50 15.70 -8.84
C CYS A 157 -6.44 14.67 -9.98
N ASN A 158 -6.41 13.38 -9.63
CA ASN A 158 -6.29 12.28 -10.60
C ASN A 158 -7.59 12.01 -11.35
N SER A 159 -8.75 12.25 -10.76
CA SER A 159 -10.04 12.09 -11.44
C SER A 159 -11.05 13.09 -10.91
N ARG A 160 -11.63 13.90 -11.82
CA ARG A 160 -12.75 14.80 -11.49
C ARG A 160 -14.01 14.03 -11.07
N GLU A 161 -14.10 12.77 -11.47
CA GLU A 161 -15.19 11.84 -11.15
C GLU A 161 -14.83 10.90 -9.99
N SER A 162 -13.87 11.25 -9.12
CA SER A 162 -13.48 10.39 -8.00
C SER A 162 -14.69 10.09 -7.11
N SER A 163 -15.29 8.91 -7.28
CA SER A 163 -16.51 8.49 -6.59
C SER A 163 -16.27 8.07 -5.14
N ILE A 164 -15.00 8.07 -4.71
CA ILE A 164 -14.60 7.72 -3.35
C ILE A 164 -14.81 8.93 -2.43
N ALA A 165 -15.68 8.76 -1.43
CA ALA A 165 -16.01 9.84 -0.51
C ALA A 165 -14.85 10.13 0.45
N SER A 166 -14.69 11.40 0.84
CA SER A 166 -13.65 11.81 1.81
C SER A 166 -13.75 11.05 3.14
N ARG A 167 -14.98 10.73 3.58
CA ARG A 167 -15.23 9.93 4.79
C ARG A 167 -14.65 8.51 4.69
N ASP A 168 -14.70 7.89 3.51
CA ASP A 168 -14.19 6.54 3.28
C ASP A 168 -12.66 6.54 3.41
N ILE A 169 -12.00 7.51 2.76
CA ILE A 169 -10.55 7.68 2.80
C ILE A 169 -10.06 7.95 4.23
N LYS A 170 -10.76 8.85 4.95
CA LYS A 170 -10.43 9.18 6.34
C LYS A 170 -10.55 7.96 7.25
N TRP A 171 -11.64 7.21 7.12
CA TRP A 171 -11.87 6.02 7.93
C TRP A 171 -10.88 4.91 7.61
N LEU A 172 -10.65 4.60 6.33
CA LEU A 172 -9.68 3.58 5.90
C LEU A 172 -8.25 3.92 6.36
N GLY A 173 -7.85 5.19 6.23
CA GLY A 173 -6.57 5.66 6.70
C GLY A 173 -6.42 5.51 8.22
N ALA A 174 -7.37 6.03 9.00
CA ALA A 174 -7.35 5.90 10.46
C ALA A 174 -7.34 4.43 10.90
N HIS A 175 -8.15 3.57 10.25
CA HIS A 175 -8.24 2.15 10.54
C HIS A 175 -6.92 1.42 10.24
N ALA A 176 -6.28 1.72 9.10
CA ALA A 176 -4.99 1.12 8.74
C ALA A 176 -3.89 1.48 9.76
N PHE A 177 -3.77 2.75 10.12
CA PHE A 177 -2.82 3.21 11.14
C PHE A 177 -3.11 2.57 12.50
N TYR A 178 -4.37 2.52 12.93
CA TYR A 178 -4.75 1.87 14.18
C TYR A 178 -4.38 0.37 14.17
N CYS A 179 -4.71 -0.36 13.10
CA CYS A 179 -4.43 -1.79 12.95
C CYS A 179 -2.93 -2.12 13.11
N VAL A 180 -2.07 -1.36 12.43
CA VAL A 180 -0.62 -1.55 12.48
C VAL A 180 -0.04 -1.15 13.84
N LEU A 181 -0.45 0.01 14.37
CA LEU A 181 0.15 0.59 15.58
C LEU A 181 -0.37 -0.07 16.87
N LYS A 182 -1.56 -0.67 16.87
CA LYS A 182 -2.13 -1.38 18.03
C LYS A 182 -1.22 -2.51 18.50
N ARG A 183 -0.54 -3.19 17.57
CA ARG A 183 0.48 -4.22 17.88
C ARG A 183 1.74 -3.66 18.56
N LYS A 184 1.86 -2.33 18.65
CA LYS A 184 2.99 -1.57 19.21
C LYS A 184 2.50 -0.59 20.29
N GLN A 185 1.44 -0.95 21.02
CA GLN A 185 0.70 -0.07 21.92
C GLN A 185 1.54 0.64 22.97
N SER A 186 2.61 0.01 23.49
CA SER A 186 3.49 0.62 24.50
C SER A 186 4.13 1.93 24.04
N ARG A 187 4.36 2.11 22.73
CA ARG A 187 4.94 3.33 22.16
C ARG A 187 3.90 4.39 21.80
N TYR A 188 2.66 4.00 21.56
CA TYR A 188 1.63 4.86 20.98
C TYR A 188 0.33 4.95 21.79
N PRO A 189 0.33 4.96 23.15
CA PRO A 189 -0.91 4.87 23.91
C PRO A 189 -1.88 6.03 23.62
N LEU A 190 -1.38 7.28 23.66
CA LEU A 190 -2.21 8.46 23.39
C LEU A 190 -2.65 8.57 21.93
N LEU A 191 -1.75 8.21 20.99
CA LEU A 191 -2.07 8.20 19.57
C LEU A 191 -3.17 7.17 19.25
N LEU A 192 -3.08 5.96 19.82
CA LEU A 192 -4.08 4.92 19.64
C LEU A 192 -5.42 5.35 20.25
N LEU A 193 -5.43 6.05 21.38
CA LEU A 193 -6.64 6.60 21.97
C LEU A 193 -7.30 7.65 21.06
N CYS A 194 -6.52 8.52 20.40
CA CYS A 194 -7.04 9.45 19.40
C CYS A 194 -7.64 8.73 18.18
N LEU A 195 -6.95 7.73 17.65
CA LEU A 195 -7.43 6.94 16.50
C LEU A 195 -8.68 6.12 16.85
N ASP A 196 -8.71 5.47 18.02
CA ASP A 196 -9.85 4.69 18.51
C ASP A 196 -11.09 5.57 18.71
N LYS A 197 -10.92 6.78 19.28
CA LYS A 197 -12.01 7.76 19.39
C LYS A 197 -12.58 8.15 18.02
N ALA A 198 -11.74 8.29 16.99
CA ALA A 198 -12.19 8.59 15.64
C ALA A 198 -12.96 7.40 15.02
N LEU A 199 -12.51 6.17 15.28
CA LEU A 199 -13.10 4.93 14.75
C LEU A 199 -14.37 4.48 15.48
N ARG A 200 -14.65 4.98 16.70
CA ARG A 200 -15.85 4.64 17.48
C ARG A 200 -17.00 5.63 17.33
N ARG A 201 -16.86 6.70 16.53
CA ARG A 201 -17.97 7.62 16.27
C ARG A 201 -19.15 6.85 15.66
N PRO A 202 -20.41 7.23 15.92
CA PRO A 202 -21.58 6.52 15.37
C PRO A 202 -21.53 6.33 13.84
N GLU A 203 -21.10 7.37 13.12
CA GLU A 203 -20.89 7.34 11.67
C GLU A 203 -19.85 6.30 11.22
N ALA A 204 -18.87 5.99 12.08
CA ALA A 204 -17.81 5.04 11.78
C ALA A 204 -18.27 3.57 11.86
N ALA A 205 -19.39 3.28 12.54
CA ALA A 205 -19.96 1.93 12.57
C ALA A 205 -20.50 1.52 11.19
N VAL A 206 -21.18 2.45 10.52
CA VAL A 206 -21.65 2.24 9.13
C VAL A 206 -20.45 2.04 8.20
N LEU A 207 -19.41 2.87 8.33
CA LEU A 207 -18.19 2.73 7.53
C LEU A 207 -17.47 1.40 7.79
N ALA A 208 -17.45 0.91 9.02
CA ALA A 208 -16.89 -0.40 9.35
C ALA A 208 -17.63 -1.54 8.65
N GLN A 209 -18.96 -1.47 8.57
CA GLN A 209 -19.76 -2.44 7.83
C GLN A 209 -19.53 -2.34 6.31
N VAL A 210 -19.57 -1.12 5.78
CA VAL A 210 -19.37 -0.84 4.34
C VAL A 210 -18.00 -1.32 3.86
N HIS A 211 -16.95 -1.11 4.65
CA HIS A 211 -15.58 -1.42 4.27
C HIS A 211 -15.09 -2.77 4.82
N ALA A 212 -15.97 -3.59 5.40
CA ALA A 212 -15.62 -4.88 5.99
C ALA A 212 -14.89 -5.80 5.01
N THR A 213 -15.33 -5.84 3.75
CA THR A 213 -14.71 -6.64 2.68
C THR A 213 -13.31 -6.15 2.32
N VAL A 214 -13.06 -4.85 2.41
CA VAL A 214 -11.75 -4.24 2.12
C VAL A 214 -10.78 -4.51 3.26
N VAL A 215 -11.19 -4.27 4.52
CA VAL A 215 -10.29 -4.40 5.68
C VAL A 215 -9.99 -5.84 6.05
N ASN A 216 -10.95 -6.75 5.82
CA ASN A 216 -10.78 -8.19 6.08
C ASN A 216 -10.28 -8.96 4.86
N SER A 217 -9.95 -8.28 3.75
CA SER A 217 -9.41 -8.93 2.56
C SER A 217 -8.15 -9.73 2.90
N PRO A 218 -8.03 -11.00 2.44
CA PRO A 218 -6.84 -11.81 2.67
C PRO A 218 -5.59 -11.19 2.03
N CYS A 219 -5.75 -10.37 0.97
CA CYS A 219 -4.66 -9.68 0.30
C CYS A 219 -3.92 -8.70 1.23
N ASN A 220 -4.56 -8.25 2.32
CA ASN A 220 -3.91 -7.38 3.31
C ASN A 220 -2.80 -8.11 4.08
N SER A 221 -2.83 -9.45 4.15
CA SER A 221 -1.82 -10.26 4.83
C SER A 221 -0.43 -10.03 4.26
N THR A 222 -0.29 -9.89 2.93
CA THR A 222 0.96 -9.62 2.23
C THR A 222 1.65 -8.36 2.74
N VAL A 223 0.89 -7.29 3.03
CA VAL A 223 1.43 -6.03 3.57
C VAL A 223 1.69 -6.15 5.07
N LEU A 224 0.79 -6.82 5.80
CA LEU A 224 0.90 -6.98 7.25
C LEU A 224 2.05 -7.90 7.67
N SER A 225 2.46 -8.85 6.83
CA SER A 225 3.56 -9.79 7.07
C SER A 225 4.95 -9.19 6.84
N ILE A 226 5.07 -8.10 6.06
CA ILE A 226 6.35 -7.41 5.77
C ILE A 226 7.17 -7.18 7.06
N GLY A 227 8.39 -7.70 7.13
CA GLY A 227 9.29 -7.54 8.28
C GLY A 227 9.80 -6.11 8.47
N TYR A 228 10.25 -5.77 9.68
CA TYR A 228 10.94 -4.52 10.01
C TYR A 228 12.46 -4.67 10.02
#